data_AF-G5J4M7-F1
#
_entry.id   AF-G5J4M7-F1
#
_cell.length_a   1.000
_cell.length_b   1.000
_cell.length_c   1.000
_cell.angle_alpha   90.00
_cell.angle_beta   90.00
_cell.angle_gamma   90.00
#
_symmetry.space_group_name_H-M   'P 1'
#
loop_
_entity.id
_entity.type
_entity.pdbx_description
1 polymer ?
#
loop_
_entity_poly.entity_id
_entity_poly.type
_entity_poly.pdbx_seq_one_letter_code
_entity_poly.pdbx_strand_id
1 'polypeptide(L)'
;MVNPLVYEISSLIVVSGVFAITYLRFRKSHLQREETLLQREETLLDQQKQLTQEKGNLTEKLDHLDSINQELTDKNEHLQENYGYIKEKVTVLESNISQLHGEKNSLSKILKQEQDKFIISEQKNQSLYGEKEQLQLTYKKELTQVYQQLEIVKKEQKKTHSQLQEATQNNGSLNQELKIVIAKREELESSLTKEKETISSLEKQLETTSQEKNSLEKELQQQIKTITEEKQSLESSLSKQQETISQKDNGLEKEVQQQVKTITEEKQSLDNSLTQQEETISQEDNGLEQKQLTNNEKGEAISEVKSESAEVEESKEQVKSELVLKSKKLVIVGSLDSMNREKAKSLVQQVGGNLTSSPSSKTNYVVVGKNPGDKLKKAKKFGIAQLSETQFLEALAAAGVTEIN
;
A
#
# COMPACT_ATOMS: atom_id res chain seq x y z
N MET A 1 -54.38 201.78 -41.33
CA MET A 1 -54.79 200.54 -42.02
C MET A 1 -53.53 199.76 -42.34
N VAL A 2 -53.37 198.54 -41.82
CA VAL A 2 -52.27 197.64 -42.22
C VAL A 2 -52.78 196.76 -43.37
N ASN A 3 -51.93 196.53 -44.37
CA ASN A 3 -52.32 195.96 -45.66
C ASN A 3 -52.62 194.44 -45.55
N PRO A 4 -53.81 193.95 -45.94
CA PRO A 4 -54.18 192.53 -45.78
C PRO A 4 -53.22 191.56 -46.50
N LEU A 5 -52.63 191.98 -47.62
CA LEU A 5 -51.70 191.15 -48.40
C LEU A 5 -50.40 190.83 -47.64
N VAL A 6 -49.97 191.72 -46.72
CA VAL A 6 -48.83 191.46 -45.83
C VAL A 6 -49.20 190.42 -44.76
N TYR A 7 -50.45 190.44 -44.29
CA TYR A 7 -50.94 189.46 -43.30
C TYR A 7 -51.02 188.05 -43.92
N GLU A 8 -51.57 187.91 -45.13
CA GLU A 8 -51.61 186.63 -45.86
C GLU A 8 -50.22 186.07 -46.14
N ILE A 9 -49.28 186.89 -46.63
CA ILE A 9 -47.90 186.44 -46.87
C ILE A 9 -47.23 186.04 -45.55
N SER A 10 -47.42 186.81 -44.47
CA SER A 10 -46.85 186.47 -43.15
C SER A 10 -47.44 185.17 -42.58
N SER A 11 -48.75 184.93 -42.74
CA SER A 11 -49.40 183.71 -42.26
C SER A 11 -48.96 182.50 -43.07
N LEU A 12 -48.78 182.62 -44.39
CA LEU A 12 -48.24 181.57 -45.25
C LEU A 12 -46.78 181.23 -44.91
N ILE A 13 -45.95 182.23 -44.57
CA ILE A 13 -44.57 182.02 -44.08
C ILE A 13 -44.57 181.31 -42.72
N VAL A 14 -45.47 181.68 -41.80
CA VAL A 14 -45.59 181.00 -40.50
C VAL A 14 -46.10 179.56 -40.66
N VAL A 15 -47.13 179.32 -41.46
CA VAL A 15 -47.69 177.98 -41.71
C VAL A 15 -46.66 177.08 -42.42
N SER A 16 -45.97 177.57 -43.45
CA SER A 16 -44.93 176.80 -44.15
C SER A 16 -43.71 176.56 -43.27
N GLY A 17 -43.31 177.51 -42.42
CA GLY A 17 -42.28 177.33 -41.41
C GLY A 17 -42.64 176.29 -40.35
N VAL A 18 -43.88 176.32 -39.82
CA VAL A 18 -44.38 175.30 -38.89
C VAL A 18 -44.42 173.92 -39.57
N PHE A 19 -44.89 173.84 -40.80
CA PHE A 19 -44.93 172.59 -41.58
C PHE A 19 -43.53 172.03 -41.87
N ALA A 20 -42.55 172.90 -42.17
CA ALA A 20 -41.16 172.50 -42.32
C ALA A 20 -40.57 171.97 -40.99
N ILE A 21 -40.87 172.62 -39.86
CA ILE A 21 -40.41 172.18 -38.53
C ILE A 21 -41.04 170.84 -38.13
N THR A 22 -42.34 170.65 -38.35
CA THR A 22 -43.01 169.36 -38.06
C THR A 22 -42.51 168.25 -38.99
N TYR A 23 -42.33 168.53 -40.28
CA TYR A 23 -41.74 167.60 -41.24
C TYR A 23 -40.30 167.20 -40.86
N LEU A 24 -39.45 168.16 -40.46
CA LEU A 24 -38.08 167.87 -40.01
C LEU A 24 -38.03 167.05 -38.72
N ARG A 25 -38.92 167.34 -37.75
CA ARG A 25 -39.06 166.52 -36.53
C ARG A 25 -39.53 165.11 -36.85
N PHE A 26 -40.53 164.97 -37.72
CA PHE A 26 -41.05 163.69 -38.18
C PHE A 26 -39.97 162.88 -38.90
N ARG A 27 -39.25 163.48 -39.86
CA ARG A 27 -38.13 162.86 -40.57
C ARG A 27 -36.99 162.45 -39.62
N LYS A 28 -36.65 163.28 -38.63
CA LYS A 28 -35.65 162.92 -37.60
C LYS A 28 -36.11 161.73 -36.76
N SER A 29 -37.38 161.71 -36.32
CA SER A 29 -37.92 160.57 -35.57
C SER A 29 -38.00 159.29 -36.39
N HIS A 30 -38.30 159.39 -37.70
CA HIS A 30 -38.26 158.26 -38.63
C HIS A 30 -36.83 157.72 -38.81
N LEU A 31 -35.85 158.59 -39.06
CA LEU A 31 -34.43 158.20 -39.17
C LEU A 31 -33.92 157.54 -37.89
N GLN A 32 -34.29 158.05 -36.70
CA GLN A 32 -33.92 157.42 -35.42
C GLN A 32 -34.56 156.04 -35.26
N ARG A 33 -35.82 155.84 -35.69
CA ARG A 33 -36.45 154.52 -35.68
C ARG A 33 -35.75 153.56 -36.64
N GLU A 34 -35.45 154.01 -37.85
CA GLU A 34 -34.71 153.26 -38.86
C GLU A 34 -33.32 152.83 -38.35
N GLU A 35 -32.58 153.75 -37.72
CA GLU A 35 -31.30 153.47 -37.06
C GLU A 35 -31.43 152.42 -35.94
N THR A 36 -32.44 152.54 -35.06
CA THR A 36 -32.68 151.52 -34.01
C THR A 36 -33.14 150.17 -34.57
N LEU A 37 -33.82 150.13 -35.72
CA LEU A 37 -34.22 148.90 -36.39
C LEU A 37 -33.01 148.22 -37.04
N LEU A 38 -32.13 148.98 -37.71
CA LEU A 38 -30.88 148.48 -38.27
C LEU A 38 -29.95 147.93 -37.17
N GLN A 39 -29.78 148.65 -36.06
CA GLN A 39 -29.05 148.15 -34.88
C GLN A 39 -29.68 146.86 -34.34
N ARG A 40 -31.02 146.78 -34.29
CA ARG A 40 -31.70 145.56 -33.84
C ARG A 40 -31.48 144.40 -34.81
N GLU A 41 -31.55 144.64 -36.11
CA GLU A 41 -31.28 143.65 -37.16
C GLU A 41 -29.84 143.13 -37.09
N GLU A 42 -28.85 144.02 -36.90
CA GLU A 42 -27.45 143.66 -36.71
C GLU A 42 -27.25 142.79 -35.46
N THR A 43 -27.84 143.15 -34.31
CA THR A 43 -27.76 142.31 -33.10
C THR A 43 -28.43 140.95 -33.27
N LEU A 44 -29.54 140.86 -34.04
CA LEU A 44 -30.21 139.59 -34.33
C LEU A 44 -29.39 138.73 -35.30
N LEU A 45 -28.72 139.34 -36.27
CA LEU A 45 -27.83 138.67 -37.20
C LEU A 45 -26.59 138.09 -36.47
N ASP A 46 -26.02 138.82 -35.52
CA ASP A 46 -24.90 138.33 -34.71
C ASP A 46 -25.32 137.24 -33.73
N GLN A 47 -26.52 137.34 -33.11
CA GLN A 47 -27.11 136.23 -32.36
C GLN A 47 -27.34 135.00 -33.24
N GLN A 48 -27.81 135.17 -34.48
CA GLN A 48 -27.98 134.07 -35.43
C GLN A 48 -26.65 133.41 -35.80
N LYS A 49 -25.58 134.20 -36.01
CA LYS A 49 -24.22 133.66 -36.26
C LYS A 49 -23.73 132.85 -35.05
N GLN A 50 -23.87 133.39 -33.84
CA GLN A 50 -23.49 132.69 -32.60
C GLN A 50 -24.24 131.37 -32.43
N LEU A 51 -25.57 131.38 -32.56
CA LEU A 51 -26.40 130.16 -32.49
C LEU A 51 -26.05 129.15 -33.60
N THR A 52 -25.66 129.61 -34.78
CA THR A 52 -25.20 128.73 -35.88
C THR A 52 -23.86 128.08 -35.54
N GLN A 53 -22.92 128.84 -34.93
CA GLN A 53 -21.64 128.31 -34.46
C GLN A 53 -21.81 127.33 -33.28
N GLU A 54 -22.65 127.67 -32.29
CA GLU A 54 -22.97 126.77 -31.18
C GLU A 54 -23.63 125.48 -31.67
N LYS A 55 -24.55 125.57 -32.62
CA LYS A 55 -25.14 124.39 -33.27
C LYS A 55 -24.08 123.53 -33.95
N GLY A 56 -23.13 124.13 -34.68
CA GLY A 56 -22.00 123.41 -35.29
C GLY A 56 -21.17 122.66 -34.24
N ASN A 57 -20.73 123.36 -33.19
CA ASN A 57 -19.97 122.78 -32.07
C ASN A 57 -20.74 121.66 -31.34
N LEU A 58 -22.07 121.74 -31.28
CA LEU A 58 -22.92 120.69 -30.71
C LEU A 58 -23.07 119.49 -31.64
N THR A 59 -23.16 119.69 -32.96
CA THR A 59 -23.14 118.62 -33.96
C THR A 59 -21.82 117.86 -33.92
N GLU A 60 -20.67 118.55 -33.92
CA GLU A 60 -19.35 117.90 -33.81
C GLU A 60 -19.21 117.06 -32.52
N LYS A 61 -19.77 117.53 -31.40
CA LYS A 61 -19.82 116.76 -30.15
C LYS A 61 -20.75 115.55 -30.22
N LEU A 62 -21.86 115.66 -30.95
CA LEU A 62 -22.79 114.55 -31.16
C LEU A 62 -22.12 113.47 -32.03
N ASP A 63 -21.51 113.86 -33.15
CA ASP A 63 -20.77 112.95 -34.04
C ASP A 63 -19.62 112.23 -33.28
N HIS A 64 -18.93 112.93 -32.38
CA HIS A 64 -17.91 112.33 -31.53
C HIS A 64 -18.49 111.36 -30.48
N LEU A 65 -19.62 111.69 -29.86
CA LEU A 65 -20.32 110.80 -28.93
C LEU A 65 -20.84 109.54 -29.65
N ASP A 66 -21.36 109.66 -30.86
CA ASP A 66 -21.81 108.52 -31.67
C ASP A 66 -20.63 107.62 -32.07
N SER A 67 -19.49 108.20 -32.42
CA SER A 67 -18.23 107.46 -32.63
C SER A 67 -17.78 106.68 -31.38
N ILE A 68 -17.85 107.29 -30.19
CA ILE A 68 -17.54 106.62 -28.92
C ILE A 68 -18.56 105.51 -28.61
N ASN A 69 -19.85 105.77 -28.83
CA ASN A 69 -20.90 104.77 -28.60
C ASN A 69 -20.75 103.55 -29.52
N GLN A 70 -20.32 103.76 -30.77
CA GLN A 70 -19.97 102.65 -31.67
C GLN A 70 -18.75 101.87 -31.13
N GLU A 71 -17.65 102.54 -30.77
CA GLU A 71 -16.47 101.87 -30.22
C GLU A 71 -16.77 101.08 -28.93
N LEU A 72 -17.66 101.61 -28.06
CA LEU A 72 -18.13 100.91 -26.87
C LEU A 72 -19.04 99.71 -27.20
N THR A 73 -19.82 99.80 -28.28
CA THR A 73 -20.66 98.70 -28.77
C THR A 73 -19.78 97.56 -29.29
N ASP A 74 -18.83 97.87 -30.17
CA ASP A 74 -17.88 96.90 -30.74
C ASP A 74 -17.07 96.19 -29.63
N LYS A 75 -16.61 96.95 -28.62
CA LYS A 75 -15.92 96.39 -27.44
C LYS A 75 -16.83 95.49 -26.61
N ASN A 76 -18.11 95.84 -26.44
CA ASN A 76 -19.05 95.01 -25.70
C ASN A 76 -19.35 93.72 -26.45
N GLU A 77 -19.52 93.74 -27.77
CA GLU A 77 -19.68 92.54 -28.60
C GLU A 77 -18.48 91.60 -28.46
N HIS A 78 -17.25 92.10 -28.62
CA HIS A 78 -16.03 91.31 -28.41
C HIS A 78 -15.92 90.75 -26.97
N LEU A 79 -16.40 91.48 -25.96
CA LEU A 79 -16.46 90.97 -24.58
C LEU A 79 -17.50 89.84 -24.40
N GLN A 80 -18.66 89.92 -25.08
CA GLN A 80 -19.64 88.82 -25.08
C GLN A 80 -19.11 87.57 -25.79
N GLU A 81 -18.41 87.72 -26.92
CA GLU A 81 -17.76 86.61 -27.62
C GLU A 81 -16.70 85.93 -26.74
N ASN A 82 -15.80 86.71 -26.12
CA ASN A 82 -14.80 86.21 -25.17
C ASN A 82 -15.46 85.50 -23.98
N TYR A 83 -16.53 86.05 -23.43
CA TYR A 83 -17.28 85.41 -22.33
C TYR A 83 -17.92 84.09 -22.77
N GLY A 84 -18.49 84.03 -23.98
CA GLY A 84 -19.00 82.80 -24.59
C GLY A 84 -17.92 81.72 -24.74
N TYR A 85 -16.77 82.07 -25.30
CA TYR A 85 -15.63 81.16 -25.46
C TYR A 85 -15.11 80.65 -24.10
N ILE A 86 -14.94 81.53 -23.11
CA ILE A 86 -14.51 81.14 -21.76
C ILE A 86 -15.53 80.20 -21.13
N LYS A 87 -16.83 80.50 -21.26
CA LYS A 87 -17.91 79.67 -20.74
C LYS A 87 -17.92 78.26 -21.35
N GLU A 88 -17.71 78.14 -22.66
CA GLU A 88 -17.56 76.84 -23.33
C GLU A 88 -16.33 76.07 -22.83
N LYS A 89 -15.19 76.74 -22.63
CA LYS A 89 -14.01 76.09 -22.05
C LYS A 89 -14.25 75.61 -20.61
N VAL A 90 -14.99 76.37 -19.81
CA VAL A 90 -15.37 75.97 -18.44
C VAL A 90 -16.27 74.74 -18.46
N THR A 91 -17.32 74.67 -19.29
CA THR A 91 -18.20 73.49 -19.33
C THR A 91 -17.48 72.22 -19.81
N VAL A 92 -16.53 72.34 -20.74
CA VAL A 92 -15.65 71.22 -21.14
C VAL A 92 -14.76 70.77 -19.97
N LEU A 93 -14.19 71.69 -19.20
CA LEU A 93 -13.39 71.36 -18.01
C LEU A 93 -14.23 70.70 -16.90
N GLU A 94 -15.45 71.17 -16.66
CA GLU A 94 -16.40 70.57 -15.70
C GLU A 94 -16.78 69.13 -16.10
N SER A 95 -16.97 68.88 -17.40
CA SER A 95 -17.21 67.54 -17.95
C SER A 95 -16.00 66.63 -17.73
N ASN A 96 -14.79 67.09 -18.05
CA ASN A 96 -13.55 66.34 -17.84
C ASN A 96 -13.30 66.02 -16.35
N ILE A 97 -13.54 66.98 -15.45
CA ILE A 97 -13.44 66.77 -14.00
C ILE A 97 -14.42 65.69 -13.53
N SER A 98 -15.65 65.70 -14.07
CA SER A 98 -16.68 64.71 -13.76
C SER A 98 -16.29 63.31 -14.23
N GLN A 99 -15.72 63.18 -15.44
CA GLN A 99 -15.20 61.92 -15.96
C GLN A 99 -14.04 61.40 -15.09
N LEU A 100 -13.03 62.23 -14.82
CA LEU A 100 -11.87 61.87 -13.98
C LEU A 100 -12.30 61.46 -12.56
N HIS A 101 -13.35 62.06 -12.02
CA HIS A 101 -13.93 61.65 -10.74
C HIS A 101 -14.58 60.26 -10.81
N GLY A 102 -15.29 59.94 -11.90
CA GLY A 102 -15.83 58.60 -12.17
C GLY A 102 -14.74 57.53 -12.33
N GLU A 103 -13.67 57.85 -13.05
CA GLU A 103 -12.49 56.98 -13.21
C GLU A 103 -11.79 56.74 -11.88
N LYS A 104 -11.52 57.80 -11.10
CA LYS A 104 -10.95 57.72 -9.75
C LYS A 104 -11.77 56.82 -8.83
N ASN A 105 -13.10 56.94 -8.83
CA ASN A 105 -13.98 56.12 -8.02
C ASN A 105 -13.98 54.64 -8.47
N SER A 106 -13.84 54.39 -9.77
CA SER A 106 -13.74 53.05 -10.32
C SER A 106 -12.39 52.39 -9.96
N LEU A 107 -11.29 53.11 -10.13
CA LEU A 107 -9.96 52.69 -9.70
C LEU A 107 -9.87 52.45 -8.19
N SER A 108 -10.51 53.29 -7.37
CA SER A 108 -10.58 53.08 -5.91
C SER A 108 -11.31 51.79 -5.52
N LYS A 109 -12.40 51.43 -6.23
CA LYS A 109 -13.08 50.15 -6.04
C LYS A 109 -12.21 48.96 -6.44
N ILE A 110 -11.54 49.04 -7.58
CA ILE A 110 -10.62 47.98 -8.07
C ILE A 110 -9.45 47.80 -7.09
N LEU A 111 -8.83 48.90 -6.65
CA LEU A 111 -7.74 48.86 -5.68
C LEU A 111 -8.15 48.17 -4.38
N LYS A 112 -9.35 48.47 -3.86
CA LYS A 112 -9.88 47.80 -2.67
C LYS A 112 -10.10 46.30 -2.92
N GLN A 113 -10.67 45.91 -4.06
CA GLN A 113 -10.87 44.51 -4.41
C GLN A 113 -9.53 43.74 -4.53
N GLU A 114 -8.48 44.34 -5.09
CA GLU A 114 -7.15 43.73 -5.15
C GLU A 114 -6.48 43.66 -3.77
N GLN A 115 -6.67 44.66 -2.90
CA GLN A 115 -6.25 44.59 -1.49
C GLN A 115 -6.94 43.45 -0.74
N ASP A 116 -8.25 43.30 -0.88
CA ASP A 116 -9.03 42.22 -0.26
C ASP A 116 -8.54 40.83 -0.76
N LYS A 117 -8.30 40.68 -2.08
CA LYS A 117 -7.70 39.45 -2.66
C LYS A 117 -6.29 39.17 -2.12
N PHE A 118 -5.46 40.21 -1.99
CA PHE A 118 -4.11 40.07 -1.46
C PHE A 118 -4.13 39.57 -0.01
N ILE A 119 -4.97 40.16 0.86
CA ILE A 119 -5.14 39.74 2.26
C ILE A 119 -5.59 38.26 2.34
N ILE A 120 -6.56 37.85 1.52
CA ILE A 120 -7.01 36.45 1.47
C ILE A 120 -5.88 35.52 1.01
N SER A 121 -5.08 35.94 0.02
CA SER A 121 -3.92 35.16 -0.44
C SER A 121 -2.81 35.07 0.62
N GLU A 122 -2.59 36.13 1.39
CA GLU A 122 -1.62 36.16 2.47
C GLU A 122 -2.03 35.22 3.62
N GLN A 123 -3.29 35.31 4.07
CA GLN A 123 -3.87 34.39 5.07
C GLN A 123 -3.78 32.93 4.62
N LYS A 124 -4.09 32.64 3.36
CA LYS A 124 -3.94 31.30 2.79
C LYS A 124 -2.49 30.82 2.81
N ASN A 125 -1.53 31.68 2.45
CA ASN A 125 -0.11 31.34 2.53
C ASN A 125 0.33 31.05 3.97
N GLN A 126 -0.08 31.86 4.95
CA GLN A 126 0.19 31.62 6.37
C GLN A 126 -0.37 30.26 6.84
N SER A 127 -1.61 29.92 6.46
CA SER A 127 -2.21 28.61 6.73
C SER A 127 -1.42 27.45 6.11
N LEU A 128 -0.97 27.60 4.85
CA LEU A 128 -0.17 26.58 4.16
C LEU A 128 1.22 26.40 4.77
N TYR A 129 1.84 27.47 5.29
CA TYR A 129 3.10 27.36 6.04
C TYR A 129 2.90 26.57 7.35
N GLY A 130 1.82 26.84 8.10
CA GLY A 130 1.49 26.08 9.30
C GLY A 130 1.19 24.60 9.02
N GLU A 131 0.42 24.30 7.97
CA GLU A 131 0.13 22.92 7.54
C GLU A 131 1.41 22.18 7.12
N LYS A 132 2.29 22.84 6.35
CA LYS A 132 3.60 22.31 5.97
C LYS A 132 4.48 21.99 7.18
N GLU A 133 4.51 22.86 8.19
CA GLU A 133 5.27 22.65 9.42
C GLU A 133 4.73 21.44 10.21
N GLN A 134 3.41 21.32 10.35
CA GLN A 134 2.78 20.15 10.99
C GLN A 134 3.06 18.85 10.24
N LEU A 135 3.03 18.88 8.90
CA LEU A 135 3.36 17.72 8.07
C LEU A 135 4.83 17.33 8.21
N GLN A 136 5.76 18.29 8.25
CA GLN A 136 7.18 18.04 8.50
C GLN A 136 7.43 17.46 9.90
N LEU A 137 6.73 17.97 10.92
CA LEU A 137 6.82 17.43 12.29
C LEU A 137 6.29 15.98 12.35
N THR A 138 5.21 15.69 11.64
CA THR A 138 4.59 14.36 11.58
C THR A 138 5.51 13.38 10.85
N TYR A 139 5.99 13.73 9.67
CA TYR A 139 6.96 12.94 8.91
C TYR A 139 8.23 12.64 9.72
N LYS A 140 8.76 13.62 10.47
CA LYS A 140 9.92 13.42 11.36
C LYS A 140 9.62 12.43 12.50
N LYS A 141 8.42 12.46 13.07
CA LYS A 141 7.98 11.50 14.11
C LYS A 141 7.89 10.08 13.54
N GLU A 142 7.20 9.92 12.41
CA GLU A 142 7.04 8.62 11.72
C GLU A 142 8.39 8.02 11.32
N LEU A 143 9.26 8.82 10.71
CA LEU A 143 10.61 8.41 10.34
C LEU A 143 11.42 7.94 11.57
N THR A 144 11.29 8.63 12.71
CA THR A 144 11.93 8.24 13.97
C THR A 144 11.40 6.90 14.48
N GLN A 145 10.08 6.68 14.41
CA GLN A 145 9.45 5.41 14.82
C GLN A 145 9.90 4.25 13.92
N VAL A 146 9.97 4.45 12.61
CA VAL A 146 10.47 3.44 11.66
C VAL A 146 11.93 3.08 11.94
N TYR A 147 12.79 4.07 12.23
CA TYR A 147 14.17 3.78 12.62
C TYR A 147 14.28 3.00 13.94
N GLN A 148 13.42 3.30 14.93
CA GLN A 148 13.37 2.54 16.18
C GLN A 148 12.92 1.09 15.96
N GLN A 149 11.91 0.85 15.13
CA GLN A 149 11.47 -0.50 14.76
C GLN A 149 12.56 -1.26 14.01
N LEU A 150 13.25 -0.61 13.07
CA LEU A 150 14.38 -1.19 12.33
C LEU A 150 15.54 -1.61 13.28
N GLU A 151 15.83 -0.80 14.30
CA GLU A 151 16.81 -1.13 15.35
C GLU A 151 16.42 -2.39 16.14
N ILE A 152 15.14 -2.53 16.49
CA ILE A 152 14.62 -3.73 17.19
C ILE A 152 14.74 -4.97 16.30
N VAL A 153 14.24 -4.90 15.06
CA VAL A 153 14.30 -6.03 14.11
C VAL A 153 15.75 -6.45 13.84
N LYS A 154 16.69 -5.51 13.71
CA LYS A 154 18.13 -5.81 13.56
C LYS A 154 18.72 -6.52 14.78
N LYS A 155 18.27 -6.20 16.00
CA LYS A 155 18.71 -6.89 17.23
C LYS A 155 18.13 -8.30 17.31
N GLU A 156 16.86 -8.48 16.96
CA GLU A 156 16.22 -9.80 16.88
C GLU A 156 16.88 -10.68 15.82
N GLN A 157 17.15 -10.14 14.61
CA GLN A 157 17.87 -10.85 13.55
C GLN A 157 19.26 -11.33 13.99
N LYS A 158 20.01 -10.51 14.74
CA LYS A 158 21.31 -10.93 15.30
C LYS A 158 21.15 -12.07 16.32
N LYS A 159 20.13 -12.01 17.18
CA LYS A 159 19.83 -13.06 18.16
C LYS A 159 19.47 -14.37 17.48
N THR A 160 18.54 -14.35 16.50
CA THR A 160 18.13 -15.57 15.78
C THR A 160 19.28 -16.15 14.94
N HIS A 161 20.13 -15.31 14.35
CA HIS A 161 21.32 -15.78 13.65
C HIS A 161 22.31 -16.49 14.59
N SER A 162 22.55 -15.94 15.78
CA SER A 162 23.41 -16.57 16.80
C SER A 162 22.85 -17.93 17.26
N GLN A 163 21.53 -18.01 17.50
CA GLN A 163 20.87 -19.25 17.88
C GLN A 163 20.90 -20.31 16.76
N LEU A 164 20.73 -19.89 15.51
CA LEU A 164 20.86 -20.78 14.34
C LEU A 164 22.29 -21.29 14.17
N GLN A 165 23.30 -20.45 14.42
CA GLN A 165 24.71 -20.84 14.37
C GLN A 165 25.02 -21.90 15.44
N GLU A 166 24.55 -21.71 16.67
CA GLU A 166 24.68 -22.67 17.77
C GLU A 166 23.97 -24.00 17.46
N ALA A 167 22.73 -23.96 16.97
CA ALA A 167 21.99 -25.15 16.54
C ALA A 167 22.66 -25.88 15.36
N THR A 168 23.33 -25.15 14.46
CA THR A 168 24.09 -25.72 13.35
C THR A 168 25.37 -26.41 13.85
N GLN A 169 26.07 -25.82 14.82
CA GLN A 169 27.23 -26.45 15.47
C GLN A 169 26.82 -27.73 16.21
N ASN A 170 25.74 -27.69 16.99
CA ASN A 170 25.23 -28.86 17.71
C ASN A 170 24.82 -29.99 16.76
N ASN A 171 24.11 -29.70 15.67
CA ASN A 171 23.84 -30.70 14.62
C ASN A 171 25.11 -31.22 13.93
N GLY A 172 26.15 -30.38 13.80
CA GLY A 172 27.46 -30.80 13.31
C GLY A 172 28.10 -31.86 14.21
N SER A 173 28.14 -31.61 15.53
CA SER A 173 28.64 -32.55 16.53
C SER A 173 27.81 -33.83 16.57
N LEU A 174 26.48 -33.72 16.59
CA LEU A 174 25.57 -34.87 16.62
C LEU A 174 25.73 -35.77 15.38
N ASN A 175 25.98 -35.19 14.21
CA ASN A 175 26.29 -35.94 12.99
C ASN A 175 27.67 -36.62 13.04
N GLN A 176 28.65 -36.07 13.76
CA GLN A 176 29.93 -36.74 13.99
C GLN A 176 29.77 -37.93 14.95
N GLU A 177 29.03 -37.76 16.05
CA GLU A 177 28.68 -38.84 16.97
C GLU A 177 27.90 -39.96 16.25
N LEU A 178 26.91 -39.61 15.44
CA LEU A 178 26.13 -40.57 14.65
C LEU A 178 27.03 -41.38 13.70
N LYS A 179 28.01 -40.76 13.04
CA LYS A 179 29.00 -41.48 12.21
C LYS A 179 29.84 -42.46 13.01
N ILE A 180 30.25 -42.09 14.23
CA ILE A 180 31.00 -42.99 15.13
C ILE A 180 30.13 -44.18 15.56
N VAL A 181 28.85 -43.94 15.89
CA VAL A 181 27.90 -45.00 16.24
C VAL A 181 27.63 -45.94 15.07
N ILE A 182 27.48 -45.42 13.85
CA ILE A 182 27.32 -46.23 12.62
C ILE A 182 28.56 -47.09 12.39
N ALA A 183 29.76 -46.51 12.40
CA ALA A 183 31.00 -47.27 12.22
C ALA A 183 31.19 -48.38 13.27
N LYS A 184 30.84 -48.09 14.54
CA LYS A 184 30.88 -49.08 15.62
C LYS A 184 29.84 -50.19 15.46
N ARG A 185 28.67 -49.88 14.89
CA ARG A 185 27.65 -50.88 14.53
C ARG A 185 28.14 -51.77 13.40
N GLU A 186 28.75 -51.21 12.35
CA GLU A 186 29.32 -51.96 11.22
C GLU A 186 30.44 -52.92 11.69
N GLU A 187 31.30 -52.47 12.61
CA GLU A 187 32.32 -53.32 13.26
C GLU A 187 31.70 -54.48 14.06
N LEU A 188 30.60 -54.20 14.78
CA LEU A 188 29.87 -55.23 15.54
C LEU A 188 29.19 -56.24 14.62
N GLU A 189 28.57 -55.79 13.52
CA GLU A 189 27.94 -56.65 12.52
C GLU A 189 28.97 -57.54 11.81
N SER A 190 30.15 -56.99 11.47
CA SER A 190 31.32 -57.73 10.95
C SER A 190 31.87 -58.77 11.94
N SER A 191 31.73 -58.52 13.24
CA SER A 191 32.12 -59.48 14.28
C SER A 191 31.08 -60.59 14.43
N LEU A 192 29.79 -60.23 14.42
CA LEU A 192 28.67 -61.17 14.49
C LEU A 192 28.61 -62.10 13.27
N THR A 193 28.95 -61.63 12.06
CA THR A 193 29.01 -62.49 10.88
C THR A 193 30.12 -63.54 11.00
N LYS A 194 31.32 -63.16 11.47
CA LYS A 194 32.40 -64.10 11.76
C LYS A 194 32.00 -65.13 12.81
N GLU A 195 31.35 -64.71 13.90
CA GLU A 195 30.84 -65.65 14.91
C GLU A 195 29.83 -66.63 14.29
N LYS A 196 28.88 -66.15 13.48
CA LYS A 196 27.93 -67.02 12.76
C LYS A 196 28.62 -68.00 11.80
N GLU A 197 29.67 -67.58 11.10
CA GLU A 197 30.48 -68.46 10.25
C GLU A 197 31.20 -69.53 11.09
N THR A 198 31.77 -69.17 12.24
CA THR A 198 32.39 -70.15 13.14
C THR A 198 31.36 -71.13 13.72
N ILE A 199 30.18 -70.66 14.13
CA ILE A 199 29.07 -71.49 14.59
C ILE A 199 28.65 -72.46 13.48
N SER A 200 28.43 -71.98 12.25
CA SER A 200 28.08 -72.85 11.11
C SER A 200 29.16 -73.90 10.80
N SER A 201 30.44 -73.54 10.97
CA SER A 201 31.55 -74.50 10.83
C SER A 201 31.55 -75.57 11.94
N LEU A 202 31.23 -75.18 13.19
CA LEU A 202 31.12 -76.07 14.34
C LEU A 202 29.88 -76.97 14.25
N GLU A 203 28.73 -76.44 13.81
CA GLU A 203 27.52 -77.20 13.49
C GLU A 203 27.80 -78.25 12.41
N LYS A 204 28.55 -77.89 11.36
CA LYS A 204 28.96 -78.83 10.32
C LYS A 204 29.90 -79.91 10.86
N GLN A 205 30.83 -79.58 11.75
CA GLN A 205 31.69 -80.56 12.45
C GLN A 205 30.89 -81.46 13.40
N LEU A 206 29.90 -80.90 14.10
CA LEU A 206 29.00 -81.65 14.98
C LEU A 206 28.17 -82.65 14.16
N GLU A 207 27.65 -82.23 13.01
CA GLU A 207 26.90 -83.07 12.09
C GLU A 207 27.76 -84.19 11.50
N THR A 208 29.00 -83.93 11.06
CA THR A 208 29.91 -85.01 10.63
C THR A 208 30.23 -85.97 11.78
N THR A 209 30.49 -85.46 12.98
CA THR A 209 30.75 -86.29 14.18
C THR A 209 29.52 -87.13 14.56
N SER A 210 28.31 -86.57 14.40
CA SER A 210 27.04 -87.27 14.61
C SER A 210 26.83 -88.38 13.58
N GLN A 211 27.13 -88.12 12.30
CA GLN A 211 27.07 -89.11 11.23
C GLN A 211 28.10 -90.23 11.44
N GLU A 212 29.34 -89.89 11.83
CA GLU A 212 30.38 -90.85 12.21
C GLU A 212 29.92 -91.72 13.40
N LYS A 213 29.43 -91.11 14.48
CA LYS A 213 28.85 -91.83 15.63
C LYS A 213 27.72 -92.77 15.19
N ASN A 214 26.77 -92.30 14.39
CA ASN A 214 25.66 -93.12 13.90
C ASN A 214 26.12 -94.27 12.99
N SER A 215 27.22 -94.10 12.27
CA SER A 215 27.83 -95.17 11.46
C SER A 215 28.51 -96.23 12.33
N LEU A 216 29.27 -95.80 13.34
CA LEU A 216 29.89 -96.66 14.35
C LEU A 216 28.85 -97.38 15.20
N GLU A 217 27.73 -96.73 15.54
CA GLU A 217 26.64 -97.33 16.31
C GLU A 217 25.91 -98.41 15.48
N LYS A 218 25.74 -98.21 14.17
CA LYS A 218 25.25 -99.26 13.25
C LYS A 218 26.24 -100.42 13.12
N GLU A 219 27.53 -100.13 13.04
CA GLU A 219 28.58 -101.16 12.98
C GLU A 219 28.61 -101.98 14.28
N LEU A 220 28.52 -101.32 15.43
CA LEU A 220 28.43 -101.97 16.74
C LEU A 220 27.15 -102.81 16.87
N GLN A 221 25.99 -102.30 16.43
CA GLN A 221 24.75 -103.08 16.40
C GLN A 221 24.85 -104.30 15.47
N GLN A 222 25.54 -104.18 14.33
CA GLN A 222 25.80 -105.30 13.42
C GLN A 222 26.72 -106.35 14.08
N GLN A 223 27.78 -105.93 14.77
CA GLN A 223 28.65 -106.83 15.54
C GLN A 223 27.88 -107.54 16.67
N ILE A 224 27.09 -106.79 17.45
CA ILE A 224 26.22 -107.35 18.51
C ILE A 224 25.23 -108.36 17.91
N LYS A 225 24.65 -108.07 16.74
CA LYS A 225 23.75 -108.99 16.03
C LYS A 225 24.49 -110.29 15.66
N THR A 226 25.67 -110.20 15.03
CA THR A 226 26.47 -111.39 14.68
C THR A 226 26.81 -112.22 15.91
N ILE A 227 27.27 -111.59 17.00
CA ILE A 227 27.57 -112.27 18.28
C ILE A 227 26.30 -112.91 18.88
N THR A 228 25.13 -112.29 18.71
CA THR A 228 23.85 -112.84 19.19
C THR A 228 23.40 -114.04 18.36
N GLU A 229 23.56 -114.00 17.03
CA GLU A 229 23.29 -115.12 16.12
C GLU A 229 24.26 -116.30 16.38
N GLU A 230 25.54 -116.01 16.61
CA GLU A 230 26.56 -116.99 17.05
C GLU A 230 26.18 -117.62 18.40
N LYS A 231 25.83 -116.81 19.41
CA LYS A 231 25.38 -117.29 20.72
C LYS A 231 24.15 -118.20 20.59
N GLN A 232 23.16 -117.80 19.80
CA GLN A 232 21.93 -118.58 19.59
C GLN A 232 22.21 -119.91 18.87
N SER A 233 23.19 -119.94 17.96
CA SER A 233 23.65 -121.18 17.32
C SER A 233 24.33 -122.14 18.31
N LEU A 234 25.11 -121.61 19.26
CA LEU A 234 25.75 -122.37 20.34
C LEU A 234 24.72 -122.93 21.33
N GLU A 235 23.76 -122.13 21.77
CA GLU A 235 22.65 -122.59 22.64
C GLU A 235 21.83 -123.70 21.97
N SER A 236 21.55 -123.59 20.66
CA SER A 236 20.85 -124.64 19.89
C SER A 236 21.66 -125.95 19.75
N SER A 237 22.98 -125.86 19.89
CA SER A 237 23.89 -127.02 19.86
C SER A 237 23.97 -127.69 21.24
N LEU A 238 23.98 -126.90 22.31
CA LEU A 238 23.95 -127.36 23.71
C LEU A 238 22.65 -128.12 24.03
N SER A 239 21.50 -127.59 23.61
CA SER A 239 20.20 -128.22 23.80
C SER A 239 20.11 -129.65 23.22
N LYS A 240 20.73 -129.89 22.05
CA LYS A 240 20.76 -131.22 21.40
C LYS A 240 21.65 -132.23 22.15
N GLN A 241 22.69 -131.76 22.83
CA GLN A 241 23.53 -132.65 23.65
C GLN A 241 22.82 -133.06 24.94
N GLN A 242 22.07 -132.15 25.58
CA GLN A 242 21.37 -132.45 26.83
C GLN A 242 20.22 -133.47 26.68
N GLU A 243 19.49 -133.46 25.56
CA GLU A 243 18.40 -134.42 25.30
C GLU A 243 18.90 -135.86 25.10
N THR A 244 20.14 -136.05 24.64
CA THR A 244 20.73 -137.38 24.41
C THR A 244 21.15 -138.08 25.71
N ILE A 245 21.28 -137.36 26.83
CA ILE A 245 21.80 -137.88 28.10
C ILE A 245 20.67 -138.48 28.98
N SER A 246 19.43 -138.01 28.87
CA SER A 246 18.33 -138.43 29.76
C SER A 246 17.73 -139.83 29.51
N GLN A 247 18.17 -140.57 28.49
CA GLN A 247 17.59 -141.88 28.14
C GLN A 247 18.40 -143.11 28.62
N LYS A 248 19.46 -142.95 29.43
CA LYS A 248 20.35 -144.07 29.81
C LYS A 248 20.34 -144.48 31.28
N ASP A 249 19.96 -143.60 32.20
CA ASP A 249 20.20 -143.79 33.65
C ASP A 249 18.92 -144.02 34.47
N ASN A 250 18.13 -145.05 34.13
CA ASN A 250 17.02 -145.53 35.00
C ASN A 250 16.82 -147.06 34.96
N GLY A 251 17.84 -147.82 34.52
CA GLY A 251 17.78 -149.28 34.41
C GLY A 251 18.39 -150.06 35.60
N LEU A 252 19.03 -149.40 36.57
CA LEU A 252 19.92 -150.05 37.55
C LEU A 252 19.52 -149.89 39.03
N GLU A 253 18.51 -149.07 39.36
CA GLU A 253 18.23 -148.71 40.77
C GLU A 253 17.30 -149.70 41.52
N LYS A 254 16.67 -150.64 40.81
CA LYS A 254 15.76 -151.64 41.41
C LYS A 254 16.45 -152.92 41.92
N GLU A 255 17.74 -153.12 41.67
CA GLU A 255 18.45 -154.34 42.07
C GLU A 255 19.17 -154.21 43.42
N VAL A 256 19.44 -152.99 43.88
CA VAL A 256 20.20 -152.72 45.12
C VAL A 256 19.31 -152.72 46.39
N GLN A 257 18.04 -152.32 46.29
CA GLN A 257 17.15 -152.20 47.46
C GLN A 257 16.69 -153.55 48.05
N GLN A 258 16.92 -154.68 47.37
CA GLN A 258 16.59 -156.01 47.88
C GLN A 258 17.66 -156.56 48.85
N GLN A 259 18.89 -156.03 48.86
CA GLN A 259 20.02 -156.60 49.62
C GLN A 259 20.29 -155.93 50.98
N VAL A 260 19.76 -154.72 51.23
CA VAL A 260 19.98 -153.99 52.51
C VAL A 260 18.99 -154.42 53.61
N LYS A 261 17.98 -155.23 53.28
CA LYS A 261 16.97 -155.73 54.24
C LYS A 261 17.48 -156.82 55.21
N THR A 262 18.75 -157.24 55.10
CA THR A 262 19.28 -158.44 55.79
C THR A 262 20.40 -158.13 56.78
N ILE A 263 20.73 -156.86 57.03
CA ILE A 263 21.62 -156.42 58.12
C ILE A 263 20.89 -155.31 58.89
N THR A 264 19.95 -155.70 59.75
CA THR A 264 20.16 -155.79 61.21
C THR A 264 20.24 -154.39 61.83
N GLU A 265 19.19 -153.85 62.45
CA GLU A 265 18.58 -154.33 63.71
C GLU A 265 19.59 -154.61 64.85
N GLU A 266 20.69 -153.86 64.90
CA GLU A 266 21.46 -153.68 66.14
C GLU A 266 21.89 -152.21 66.31
N LYS A 267 21.77 -151.74 67.55
CA LYS A 267 21.98 -150.36 68.05
C LYS A 267 21.03 -149.29 67.49
N GLN A 268 19.99 -148.82 68.22
CA GLN A 268 20.03 -148.18 69.55
C GLN A 268 20.86 -146.88 69.51
N SER A 269 20.36 -145.69 69.86
CA SER A 269 19.00 -145.28 70.28
C SER A 269 18.96 -143.76 70.49
N LEU A 270 17.75 -143.21 70.55
CA LEU A 270 17.34 -142.06 71.39
C LEU A 270 17.80 -140.64 71.02
N ASP A 271 16.87 -139.76 71.39
CA ASP A 271 16.89 -138.31 71.60
C ASP A 271 17.16 -137.35 70.43
N ASN A 272 16.26 -136.40 70.11
CA ASN A 272 15.36 -135.51 70.87
C ASN A 272 16.01 -134.22 71.40
N SER A 273 15.33 -133.11 71.06
CA SER A 273 15.07 -131.96 71.93
C SER A 273 16.19 -130.96 72.28
N LEU A 274 16.06 -129.80 71.62
CA LEU A 274 15.75 -128.49 72.23
C LEU A 274 16.76 -127.80 73.19
N THR A 275 17.03 -126.53 72.83
CA THR A 275 17.26 -125.36 73.73
C THR A 275 18.52 -125.38 74.60
N GLN A 276 19.18 -124.26 74.95
CA GLN A 276 19.01 -122.79 74.84
C GLN A 276 20.46 -122.19 74.86
N GLN A 277 20.81 -120.90 74.73
CA GLN A 277 20.17 -119.58 74.88
C GLN A 277 21.13 -118.50 74.30
N GLU A 278 20.62 -117.32 73.85
CA GLU A 278 21.23 -115.95 73.90
C GLU A 278 22.65 -115.70 73.30
N GLU A 279 23.13 -114.54 72.82
CA GLU A 279 22.68 -113.15 72.53
C GLU A 279 23.78 -112.52 71.59
N THR A 280 23.69 -111.39 70.84
CA THR A 280 22.62 -110.43 70.48
C THR A 280 23.01 -109.58 69.23
N ILE A 281 22.04 -108.95 68.54
CA ILE A 281 21.99 -107.59 67.87
C ILE A 281 23.32 -106.95 67.32
N SER A 282 23.44 -106.29 66.14
CA SER A 282 22.52 -105.75 65.09
C SER A 282 23.22 -105.78 63.70
N GLN A 283 22.54 -106.03 62.57
CA GLN A 283 21.81 -105.11 61.67
C GLN A 283 22.61 -104.00 60.96
N GLU A 284 22.60 -104.04 59.62
CA GLU A 284 22.18 -102.99 58.65
C GLU A 284 22.69 -103.38 57.24
N ASP A 285 22.14 -102.90 56.11
CA ASP A 285 20.77 -102.97 55.59
C ASP A 285 20.89 -102.88 54.04
N ASN A 286 19.94 -103.40 53.25
CA ASN A 286 19.92 -103.20 51.78
C ASN A 286 18.61 -103.67 51.11
N GLY A 287 17.88 -102.73 50.50
CA GLY A 287 16.74 -102.94 49.59
C GLY A 287 16.38 -101.60 48.91
N LEU A 288 16.37 -101.45 47.58
CA LEU A 288 15.35 -101.93 46.62
C LEU A 288 13.96 -101.26 46.88
N GLU A 289 13.16 -100.79 45.92
CA GLU A 289 13.17 -100.97 44.45
C GLU A 289 12.19 -100.01 43.72
N GLN A 290 12.22 -99.97 42.36
CA GLN A 290 11.09 -99.80 41.39
C GLN A 290 9.93 -98.80 41.68
N LYS A 291 9.38 -97.98 40.76
CA LYS A 291 8.85 -98.27 39.39
C LYS A 291 8.04 -97.05 38.86
N GLN A 292 7.79 -97.01 37.53
CA GLN A 292 6.60 -96.41 36.84
C GLN A 292 6.40 -94.87 36.89
N LEU A 293 5.66 -94.20 35.99
CA LEU A 293 5.40 -94.31 34.53
C LEU A 293 4.60 -93.05 34.08
N THR A 294 4.47 -92.77 32.77
CA THR A 294 3.48 -91.89 32.07
C THR A 294 3.66 -90.35 31.93
N ASN A 295 3.91 -89.95 30.66
CA ASN A 295 3.06 -89.14 29.73
C ASN A 295 2.79 -87.62 29.84
N ASN A 296 2.70 -87.03 28.62
CA ASN A 296 1.95 -85.84 28.15
C ASN A 296 2.42 -84.42 28.52
N GLU A 297 2.13 -83.34 27.77
CA GLU A 297 1.99 -83.09 26.29
C GLU A 297 1.69 -81.58 26.07
N LYS A 298 2.10 -80.97 24.94
CA LYS A 298 1.65 -79.64 24.38
C LYS A 298 1.97 -78.38 25.22
N GLY A 299 2.02 -77.13 24.71
CA GLY A 299 1.94 -76.49 23.37
C GLY A 299 1.89 -74.95 23.60
N GLU A 300 2.67 -74.08 22.93
CA GLU A 300 2.53 -73.50 21.55
C GLU A 300 1.75 -72.14 21.50
N ALA A 301 1.94 -71.35 20.43
CA ALA A 301 1.46 -69.97 20.08
C ALA A 301 2.36 -68.79 20.55
N ILE A 302 2.94 -67.86 19.74
CA ILE A 302 2.87 -67.37 18.32
C ILE A 302 2.02 -66.09 18.06
N SER A 303 2.56 -65.22 17.18
CA SER A 303 2.04 -64.00 16.48
C SER A 303 2.20 -62.65 17.22
N GLU A 304 2.84 -61.58 16.68
CA GLU A 304 2.86 -60.86 15.37
C GLU A 304 1.83 -59.70 15.29
N VAL A 305 2.24 -58.41 15.30
CA VAL A 305 2.77 -57.53 14.21
C VAL A 305 1.71 -56.75 13.41
N LYS A 306 1.77 -55.40 13.47
CA LYS A 306 1.51 -54.37 12.42
C LYS A 306 1.53 -52.96 13.08
N SER A 307 2.23 -51.91 12.65
CA SER A 307 2.87 -51.47 11.38
C SER A 307 2.02 -50.60 10.43
N GLU A 308 2.70 -49.62 9.82
CA GLU A 308 2.30 -48.58 8.84
C GLU A 308 1.18 -47.58 9.27
N SER A 309 1.30 -46.24 9.18
CA SER A 309 2.05 -45.27 8.35
C SER A 309 1.33 -44.75 7.08
N ALA A 310 1.68 -43.51 6.72
CA ALA A 310 1.52 -42.81 5.43
C ALA A 310 0.14 -42.19 5.07
N GLU A 311 0.02 -41.15 4.23
CA GLU A 311 0.88 -39.98 3.84
C GLU A 311 0.06 -39.07 2.87
N VAL A 312 0.70 -38.09 2.20
CA VAL A 312 0.25 -37.34 0.98
C VAL A 312 -0.77 -36.20 1.28
N GLU A 313 -0.38 -34.92 1.30
CA GLU A 313 0.00 -34.00 0.20
C GLU A 313 -1.14 -33.59 -0.75
N GLU A 314 -1.24 -32.28 -1.07
CA GLU A 314 -0.90 -31.81 -2.44
C GLU A 314 -0.78 -30.28 -2.57
N SER A 315 0.11 -29.88 -3.47
CA SER A 315 0.45 -28.51 -3.89
C SER A 315 -0.46 -27.96 -5.00
N LYS A 316 -0.39 -26.65 -5.30
CA LYS A 316 -0.72 -26.12 -6.65
C LYS A 316 0.25 -25.05 -7.16
N GLU A 317 0.50 -25.14 -8.47
CA GLU A 317 1.57 -24.48 -9.21
C GLU A 317 1.27 -23.02 -9.63
N GLN A 318 2.34 -22.30 -9.99
CA GLN A 318 2.27 -20.98 -10.63
C GLN A 318 2.40 -21.11 -12.15
N VAL A 319 1.44 -20.53 -12.90
CA VAL A 319 1.55 -20.39 -14.36
C VAL A 319 2.10 -19.00 -14.70
N LYS A 320 3.37 -18.93 -15.12
CA LYS A 320 3.91 -17.75 -15.81
C LYS A 320 3.26 -17.61 -17.18
N SER A 321 2.57 -16.51 -17.42
CA SER A 321 2.16 -16.09 -18.77
C SER A 321 2.53 -14.61 -18.97
N GLU A 322 3.11 -14.30 -20.12
CA GLU A 322 3.65 -12.97 -20.42
C GLU A 322 2.51 -11.98 -20.70
N LEU A 323 2.13 -11.22 -19.67
CA LEU A 323 1.07 -10.21 -19.71
C LEU A 323 1.52 -8.95 -20.47
N VAL A 324 1.52 -9.02 -21.80
CA VAL A 324 1.82 -7.88 -22.68
C VAL A 324 0.69 -6.83 -22.63
N LEU A 325 0.95 -5.71 -21.95
CA LEU A 325 -0.01 -4.61 -21.75
C LEU A 325 -0.25 -3.72 -22.99
N LYS A 326 0.60 -3.85 -24.02
CA LYS A 326 0.57 -3.01 -25.23
C LYS A 326 -0.78 -3.09 -25.95
N SER A 327 -1.37 -1.92 -26.22
CA SER A 327 -2.67 -1.73 -26.88
C SER A 327 -3.90 -2.32 -26.17
N LYS A 328 -3.77 -2.79 -24.92
CA LYS A 328 -4.91 -3.30 -24.11
C LYS A 328 -5.66 -2.15 -23.41
N LYS A 329 -6.93 -2.36 -23.12
CA LYS A 329 -7.77 -1.45 -22.32
C LYS A 329 -7.89 -1.94 -20.88
N LEU A 330 -7.43 -1.13 -19.93
CA LEU A 330 -7.45 -1.43 -18.51
C LEU A 330 -8.39 -0.49 -17.76
N VAL A 331 -8.98 -0.97 -16.66
CA VAL A 331 -9.73 -0.14 -15.70
C VAL A 331 -9.27 -0.45 -14.29
N ILE A 332 -8.84 0.57 -13.55
CA ILE A 332 -8.56 0.46 -12.12
C ILE A 332 -9.88 0.63 -11.34
N VAL A 333 -10.13 -0.29 -10.42
CA VAL A 333 -11.33 -0.35 -9.59
C VAL A 333 -10.91 -0.48 -8.12
N GLY A 334 -11.28 0.52 -7.32
CA GLY A 334 -10.73 0.70 -5.97
C GLY A 334 -9.56 1.69 -5.94
N SER A 335 -8.92 1.80 -4.77
CA SER A 335 -7.66 2.52 -4.57
C SER A 335 -6.49 1.53 -4.63
N LEU A 336 -5.41 1.88 -5.33
CA LEU A 336 -4.15 1.15 -5.27
C LEU A 336 -3.33 1.67 -4.08
N ASP A 337 -2.61 0.80 -3.39
CA ASP A 337 -1.72 1.21 -2.28
C ASP A 337 -0.41 1.80 -2.79
N SER A 338 0.12 1.25 -3.89
CA SER A 338 1.47 1.53 -4.39
C SER A 338 1.56 2.81 -5.24
N MET A 339 0.44 3.33 -5.75
CA MET A 339 0.43 4.51 -6.61
C MET A 339 -0.93 5.20 -6.72
N ASN A 340 -0.92 6.53 -6.83
CA ASN A 340 -2.13 7.27 -7.18
C ASN A 340 -2.55 6.99 -8.64
N ARG A 341 -3.84 7.10 -8.93
CA ARG A 341 -4.48 6.81 -10.22
C ARG A 341 -3.85 7.55 -11.40
N GLU A 342 -3.35 8.76 -11.18
CA GLU A 342 -2.69 9.57 -12.21
C GLU A 342 -1.32 8.99 -12.59
N LYS A 343 -0.52 8.59 -11.60
CA LYS A 343 0.75 7.87 -11.81
C LYS A 343 0.48 6.56 -12.56
N ALA A 344 -0.52 5.78 -12.14
CA ALA A 344 -0.93 4.56 -12.83
C ALA A 344 -1.36 4.79 -14.29
N LYS A 345 -2.03 5.92 -14.58
CA LYS A 345 -2.40 6.32 -15.94
C LYS A 345 -1.16 6.57 -16.80
N SER A 346 -0.19 7.32 -16.29
CA SER A 346 1.05 7.64 -17.00
C SER A 346 1.86 6.37 -17.32
N LEU A 347 2.05 5.48 -16.35
CA LEU A 347 2.79 4.22 -16.54
C LEU A 347 2.10 3.30 -17.58
N VAL A 348 0.76 3.19 -17.52
CA VAL A 348 -0.02 2.42 -18.52
C VAL A 348 0.07 3.03 -19.92
N GLN A 349 0.09 4.37 -20.03
CA GLN A 349 0.25 5.05 -21.33
C GLN A 349 1.68 4.90 -21.89
N GLN A 350 2.69 4.89 -21.02
CA GLN A 350 4.10 4.69 -21.40
C GLN A 350 4.34 3.31 -22.04
N VAL A 351 3.67 2.25 -21.56
CA VAL A 351 3.71 0.91 -22.18
C VAL A 351 2.75 0.74 -23.37
N GLY A 352 2.11 1.82 -23.83
CA GLY A 352 1.16 1.81 -24.95
C GLY A 352 -0.20 1.21 -24.64
N GLY A 353 -0.57 1.08 -23.36
CA GLY A 353 -1.90 0.67 -22.90
C GLY A 353 -2.86 1.87 -22.74
N ASN A 354 -4.15 1.59 -22.60
CA ASN A 354 -5.19 2.61 -22.42
C ASN A 354 -5.96 2.41 -21.11
N LEU A 355 -5.82 3.34 -20.16
CA LEU A 355 -6.59 3.33 -18.90
C LEU A 355 -7.92 4.09 -19.06
N THR A 356 -9.05 3.42 -18.84
CA THR A 356 -10.39 4.05 -18.86
C THR A 356 -11.02 4.14 -17.46
N SER A 357 -12.02 5.03 -17.29
CA SER A 357 -12.59 5.39 -15.98
C SER A 357 -13.72 4.48 -15.49
N SER A 358 -14.30 3.68 -16.39
CA SER A 358 -15.44 2.79 -16.17
C SER A 358 -15.26 1.48 -16.94
N PRO A 359 -15.62 0.31 -16.36
CA PRO A 359 -15.63 -0.96 -17.07
C PRO A 359 -16.67 -0.96 -18.20
N SER A 360 -16.31 -1.61 -19.31
CA SER A 360 -17.16 -1.79 -20.50
C SER A 360 -16.88 -3.17 -21.11
N SER A 361 -17.75 -3.65 -21.99
CA SER A 361 -17.51 -4.88 -22.76
C SER A 361 -16.26 -4.84 -23.67
N LYS A 362 -15.67 -3.66 -23.88
CA LYS A 362 -14.43 -3.45 -24.64
C LYS A 362 -13.18 -3.34 -23.74
N THR A 363 -13.30 -3.54 -22.44
CA THR A 363 -12.19 -3.54 -21.47
C THR A 363 -11.57 -4.94 -21.41
N ASN A 364 -10.24 -5.05 -21.48
CA ASN A 364 -9.54 -6.33 -21.45
C ASN A 364 -9.24 -6.81 -20.02
N TYR A 365 -8.78 -5.90 -19.16
CA TYR A 365 -8.39 -6.22 -17.79
C TYR A 365 -8.96 -5.21 -16.79
N VAL A 366 -9.28 -5.68 -15.60
CA VAL A 366 -9.67 -4.85 -14.45
C VAL A 366 -8.68 -5.08 -13.32
N VAL A 367 -7.97 -4.01 -12.92
CA VAL A 367 -7.06 -4.04 -11.78
C VAL A 367 -7.90 -3.79 -10.52
N VAL A 368 -7.84 -4.73 -9.58
CA VAL A 368 -8.64 -4.71 -8.34
C VAL A 368 -7.77 -4.21 -7.19
N GLY A 369 -8.02 -2.97 -6.75
CA GLY A 369 -7.44 -2.37 -5.55
C GLY A 369 -8.37 -2.48 -4.33
N LYS A 370 -7.98 -1.83 -3.22
CA LYS A 370 -8.78 -1.74 -2.00
C LYS A 370 -10.12 -1.05 -2.24
N ASN A 371 -11.16 -1.52 -1.53
CA ASN A 371 -12.54 -1.01 -1.58
C ASN A 371 -13.09 -0.81 -3.01
N PRO A 372 -13.15 -1.87 -3.84
CA PRO A 372 -13.44 -1.76 -5.27
C PRO A 372 -14.92 -1.44 -5.62
N GLY A 373 -15.84 -1.56 -4.65
CA GLY A 373 -17.23 -1.10 -4.75
C GLY A 373 -18.04 -1.67 -5.93
N ASP A 374 -19.09 -0.94 -6.33
CA ASP A 374 -20.04 -1.42 -7.36
C ASP A 374 -19.45 -1.51 -8.77
N LYS A 375 -18.30 -0.89 -9.03
CA LYS A 375 -17.58 -1.02 -10.30
C LYS A 375 -17.04 -2.45 -10.49
N LEU A 376 -16.67 -3.16 -9.42
CA LEU A 376 -16.29 -4.57 -9.50
C LEU A 376 -17.47 -5.47 -9.89
N LYS A 377 -18.66 -5.18 -9.34
CA LYS A 377 -19.90 -5.90 -9.71
C LYS A 377 -20.19 -5.74 -11.21
N LYS A 378 -19.98 -4.55 -11.77
CA LYS A 378 -20.09 -4.31 -13.23
C LYS A 378 -19.02 -5.05 -14.03
N ALA A 379 -17.77 -5.07 -13.56
CA ALA A 379 -16.69 -5.83 -14.21
C ALA A 379 -16.97 -7.33 -14.28
N LYS A 380 -17.41 -7.93 -13.16
CA LYS A 380 -17.80 -9.35 -13.10
C LYS A 380 -18.98 -9.68 -14.03
N LYS A 381 -19.99 -8.78 -14.13
CA LYS A 381 -21.11 -8.93 -15.08
C LYS A 381 -20.68 -8.93 -16.56
N PHE A 382 -19.57 -8.28 -16.90
CA PHE A 382 -19.02 -8.27 -18.27
C PHE A 382 -17.98 -9.38 -18.52
N GLY A 383 -17.71 -10.26 -17.55
CA GLY A 383 -16.75 -11.37 -17.71
C GLY A 383 -15.29 -10.92 -17.91
N ILE A 384 -14.92 -9.70 -17.49
CA ILE A 384 -13.59 -9.14 -17.74
C ILE A 384 -12.56 -9.78 -16.80
N ALA A 385 -11.38 -10.12 -17.32
CA ALA A 385 -10.27 -10.66 -16.54
C ALA A 385 -9.85 -9.70 -15.43
N GLN A 386 -9.67 -10.23 -14.21
CA GLN A 386 -9.25 -9.47 -13.03
C GLN A 386 -7.75 -9.68 -12.81
N LEU A 387 -7.03 -8.58 -12.52
CA LEU A 387 -5.63 -8.59 -12.10
C LEU A 387 -5.54 -8.04 -10.67
N SER A 388 -4.71 -8.66 -9.83
CA SER A 388 -4.31 -8.06 -8.56
C SER A 388 -3.39 -6.85 -8.79
N GLU A 389 -3.21 -6.03 -7.76
CA GLU A 389 -2.22 -4.95 -7.78
C GLU A 389 -0.80 -5.47 -8.04
N THR A 390 -0.43 -6.61 -7.45
CA THR A 390 0.88 -7.28 -7.68
C THR A 390 1.06 -7.73 -9.13
N GLN A 391 0.06 -8.40 -9.72
CA GLN A 391 0.10 -8.83 -11.13
C GLN A 391 0.14 -7.65 -12.10
N PHE A 392 -0.48 -6.52 -11.73
CA PHE A 392 -0.42 -5.28 -12.51
C PHE A 392 0.99 -4.66 -12.47
N LEU A 393 1.66 -4.65 -11.31
CA LEU A 393 3.04 -4.20 -11.17
C LEU A 393 4.01 -5.11 -11.95
N GLU A 394 3.85 -6.44 -11.84
CA GLU A 394 4.63 -7.42 -12.61
C GLU A 394 4.46 -7.22 -14.13
N ALA A 395 3.24 -6.96 -14.60
CA ALA A 395 2.96 -6.71 -16.01
C ALA A 395 3.53 -5.36 -16.51
N LEU A 396 3.64 -4.34 -15.65
CA LEU A 396 4.34 -3.08 -15.97
C LEU A 396 5.86 -3.28 -16.02
N ALA A 397 6.43 -4.02 -15.08
CA ALA A 397 7.86 -4.34 -15.05
C ALA A 397 8.27 -5.18 -16.27
N ALA A 398 7.49 -6.21 -16.62
CA ALA A 398 7.68 -7.02 -17.83
C ALA A 398 7.54 -6.20 -19.13
N ALA A 399 6.78 -5.11 -19.10
CA ALA A 399 6.62 -4.18 -20.22
C ALA A 399 7.70 -3.07 -20.28
N GLY A 400 8.73 -3.14 -19.44
CA GLY A 400 9.91 -2.26 -19.51
C GLY A 400 9.86 -1.00 -18.61
N VAL A 401 8.97 -0.95 -17.61
CA VAL A 401 8.90 0.16 -16.65
C VAL A 401 9.71 -0.19 -15.40
N THR A 402 10.93 0.38 -15.29
CA THR A 402 11.86 0.09 -14.18
C THR A 402 11.85 1.13 -13.04
N GLU A 403 11.18 2.26 -13.21
CA GLU A 403 11.06 3.30 -12.18
C GLU A 403 9.66 3.29 -11.53
N ILE A 404 9.53 2.51 -10.47
CA ILE A 404 8.34 2.49 -9.59
C ILE A 404 8.77 2.90 -8.17
N ASN A 405 9.27 4.14 -8.04
CA ASN A 405 9.40 4.88 -6.78
C ASN A 405 8.41 6.04 -6.82
#